data_AF-A0A497FSK7-F1
#
_entry.id   AF-A0A497FSK7-F1
#
_cell.length_a   1.000
_cell.length_b   1.000
_cell.length_c   1.000
_cell.angle_alpha   90.00
_cell.angle_beta   90.00
_cell.angle_gamma   90.00
#
_symmetry.space_group_name_H-M   'P 1'
#
loop_
_entity.id
_entity.type
_entity.pdbx_description
1 polymer ?
#
loop_
_entity_poly.entity_id
_entity_poly.type
_entity_poly.pdbx_seq_one_letter_code
_entity_poly.pdbx_strand_id
1 'polypeptide(L)'
;TIRLEPCIDSVNEKIELEDWSKLCLLDRIFGSSGNISLASTIKFTDAVFTSDLGEESTLKRTHVKIDSRRDAAERGMLVNVEAVKELVEGESTKFVFTIVFDELSEDFFKESNKLFYLLLLMLHKGIDAFLGGWKSRGYGHVVIKLESVRYATVKDLIEGRDLVEVPRNQLKDWILGSLRGCEDEY
;
A
#
# COMPACT_ATOMS: atom_id res chain seq x y z
N THR A 1 3.27 -6.65 -22.44
CA THR A 1 4.21 -5.66 -21.82
C THR A 1 3.44 -4.43 -21.41
N ILE A 2 3.38 -4.11 -20.10
CA ILE A 2 2.70 -2.88 -19.63
C ILE A 2 3.46 -1.68 -20.16
N ARG A 3 2.79 -0.85 -20.96
CA ARG A 3 3.32 0.44 -21.38
C ARG A 3 2.97 1.44 -20.29
N LEU A 4 3.93 1.71 -19.41
CA LEU A 4 3.83 2.85 -18.49
C LEU A 4 4.06 4.11 -19.31
N GLU A 5 2.99 4.62 -19.91
CA GLU A 5 3.02 5.93 -20.55
C GLU A 5 3.22 7.00 -19.46
N PRO A 6 4.17 7.93 -19.64
CA PRO A 6 4.34 9.02 -18.69
C PRO A 6 3.06 9.85 -18.69
N CYS A 7 2.34 9.78 -17.58
CA CYS A 7 1.11 10.52 -17.35
C CYS A 7 1.28 11.33 -16.06
N ILE A 8 0.75 12.54 -16.09
CA ILE A 8 0.86 13.49 -15.01
C ILE A 8 -0.25 13.15 -14.01
N ASP A 9 0.13 12.81 -12.78
CA ASP A 9 -0.81 12.58 -11.68
C ASP A 9 -1.53 13.89 -11.35
N SER A 10 -2.85 13.86 -11.49
CA SER A 10 -3.71 15.04 -11.32
C SER A 10 -3.60 15.66 -9.94
N VAL A 11 -3.33 14.85 -8.90
CA VAL A 11 -3.24 15.28 -7.51
C VAL A 11 -1.93 16.01 -7.24
N ASN A 12 -0.81 15.44 -7.68
CA ASN A 12 0.50 16.04 -7.47
C ASN A 12 0.67 17.35 -8.26
N GLU A 13 0.04 17.45 -9.43
CA GLU A 13 0.29 18.54 -10.38
C GLU A 13 -0.85 19.56 -10.44
N LYS A 14 -1.92 19.34 -9.66
CA LYS A 14 -3.08 20.23 -9.51
C LYS A 14 -3.71 20.60 -10.86
N ILE A 15 -3.74 19.65 -11.78
CA ILE A 15 -4.31 19.84 -13.12
C ILE A 15 -5.80 19.50 -13.07
N GLU A 16 -6.63 20.40 -13.58
CA GLU A 16 -8.05 20.10 -13.80
C GLU A 16 -8.21 19.17 -15.01
N LEU A 17 -8.69 17.95 -14.77
CA LEU A 17 -8.98 16.99 -15.82
C LEU A 17 -10.31 17.33 -16.51
N GLU A 18 -10.25 17.53 -17.83
CA GLU A 18 -11.41 17.85 -18.66
C GLU A 18 -12.06 16.62 -19.31
N ASP A 19 -11.32 15.50 -19.42
CA ASP A 19 -11.77 14.28 -20.11
C ASP A 19 -11.22 13.01 -19.41
N TRP A 20 -12.01 11.94 -19.42
CA TRP A 20 -11.69 10.62 -18.87
C TRP A 20 -10.46 10.00 -19.55
N SER A 21 -10.25 10.31 -20.83
CA SER A 21 -9.08 9.85 -21.59
C SER A 21 -7.74 10.33 -21.03
N LYS A 22 -7.74 11.43 -20.25
CA LYS A 22 -6.55 12.04 -19.65
C LYS A 22 -6.21 11.46 -18.27
N LEU A 23 -7.06 10.60 -17.70
CA LEU A 23 -6.81 9.98 -16.39
C LEU A 23 -5.61 9.05 -16.45
N CYS A 24 -4.63 9.31 -15.57
CA CYS A 24 -3.43 8.51 -15.45
C CYS A 24 -3.73 7.14 -14.84
N LEU A 25 -2.81 6.17 -14.96
CA LEU A 25 -3.01 4.84 -14.37
C LEU A 25 -3.20 4.89 -12.85
N LEU A 26 -2.54 5.84 -12.17
CA LEU A 26 -2.70 6.03 -10.73
C LEU A 26 -4.06 6.65 -10.39
N ASP A 27 -4.55 7.63 -11.16
CA ASP A 27 -5.88 8.23 -10.96
C ASP A 27 -6.99 7.17 -11.11
N ARG A 28 -6.81 6.19 -12.02
CA ARG A 28 -7.77 5.08 -12.20
C ARG A 28 -7.83 4.13 -11.02
N ILE A 29 -6.74 4.05 -10.24
CA ILE A 29 -6.66 3.19 -9.05
C ILE A 29 -7.06 3.97 -7.80
N PHE A 30 -6.37 5.07 -7.54
CA PHE A 30 -6.52 5.88 -6.32
C PHE A 30 -7.67 6.89 -6.38
N GLY A 31 -8.31 7.03 -7.54
CA GLY A 31 -9.41 7.96 -7.77
C GLY A 31 -8.92 9.34 -8.19
N SER A 32 -9.86 10.16 -8.68
CA SER A 32 -9.64 11.56 -9.05
C SER A 32 -10.78 12.42 -8.52
N SER A 33 -10.47 13.69 -8.24
CA SER A 33 -11.45 14.69 -7.77
C SER A 33 -11.31 15.98 -8.59
N GLY A 34 -12.43 16.55 -9.01
CA GLY A 34 -12.48 17.74 -9.86
C GLY A 34 -13.72 17.74 -10.74
N ASN A 35 -13.61 18.25 -11.97
CA ASN A 35 -14.68 18.22 -12.97
C ASN A 35 -15.10 16.78 -13.32
N ILE A 36 -14.16 15.84 -13.26
CA ILE A 36 -14.40 14.41 -13.36
C ILE A 36 -14.05 13.76 -12.03
N SER A 37 -15.07 13.16 -11.40
CA SER A 37 -14.92 12.45 -10.14
C SER A 37 -14.93 10.96 -10.41
N LEU A 38 -13.83 10.30 -10.06
CA LEU A 38 -13.69 8.84 -10.11
C LEU A 38 -13.39 8.34 -8.71
N ALA A 39 -14.25 7.47 -8.19
CA ALA A 39 -14.00 6.80 -6.92
C ALA A 39 -12.80 5.84 -7.07
N SER A 40 -12.01 5.72 -6.01
CA SER A 40 -10.90 4.78 -5.97
C SER A 40 -11.40 3.34 -6.06
N THR A 41 -10.75 2.56 -6.91
CA THR A 41 -10.96 1.11 -7.02
C THR A 41 -10.19 0.33 -5.96
N ILE A 42 -9.29 1.00 -5.21
CA ILE A 42 -8.51 0.40 -4.13
C ILE A 42 -8.88 1.02 -2.79
N LYS A 43 -9.04 0.19 -1.76
CA LYS A 43 -9.34 0.63 -0.39
C LYS A 43 -8.41 -0.06 0.57
N PHE A 44 -7.92 0.68 1.55
CA PHE A 44 -7.06 0.17 2.61
C PHE A 44 -7.81 0.25 3.93
N THR A 45 -7.80 -0.84 4.69
CA THR A 45 -8.21 -0.76 6.09
C THR A 45 -7.08 -0.19 6.93
N ASP A 46 -7.41 0.34 8.10
CA ASP A 46 -6.41 0.62 9.11
C ASP A 46 -5.63 -0.64 9.45
N ALA A 47 -4.33 -0.47 9.70
CA ALA A 47 -3.46 -1.56 10.09
C ALA A 47 -3.56 -1.78 11.60
N VAL A 48 -4.04 -2.97 11.98
CA VAL A 48 -4.28 -3.34 13.37
C VAL A 48 -3.12 -4.18 13.89
N PHE A 49 -2.70 -3.91 15.12
CA PHE A 49 -1.64 -4.66 15.78
C PHE A 49 -2.08 -6.12 16.01
N THR A 50 -1.24 -7.09 15.66
CA THR A 50 -1.63 -8.51 15.69
C THR A 50 -1.34 -9.23 16.99
N SER A 51 -0.43 -8.72 17.81
CA SER A 51 -0.03 -9.38 19.05
C SER A 51 -0.88 -8.94 20.22
N ASP A 52 -1.28 -9.91 21.06
CA ASP A 52 -1.95 -9.71 22.36
C ASP A 52 -1.03 -9.05 23.42
N LEU A 53 0.15 -8.59 23.00
CA LEU A 53 1.16 -7.96 23.84
C LEU A 53 0.61 -6.59 24.25
N GLY A 54 0.29 -6.49 25.55
CA GLY A 54 -0.30 -5.32 26.18
C GLY A 54 0.53 -4.04 26.09
N GLU A 55 0.16 -3.05 26.92
CA GLU A 55 0.51 -1.61 26.93
C GLU A 55 1.96 -1.16 26.60
N GLU A 56 2.94 -2.05 26.44
CA GLU A 56 4.35 -1.73 26.17
C GLU A 56 4.80 -1.89 24.68
N SER A 57 3.93 -1.66 23.70
CA SER A 57 4.32 -1.71 22.27
C SER A 57 5.09 -0.49 21.77
N THR A 58 5.14 0.60 22.56
CA THR A 58 5.86 1.83 22.23
C THR A 58 7.10 2.03 23.09
N LEU A 59 8.05 2.80 22.56
CA LEU A 59 9.25 3.26 23.25
C LEU A 59 9.40 4.76 23.04
N LYS A 60 10.02 5.44 24.01
CA LYS A 60 10.42 6.84 23.88
C LYS A 60 11.91 6.92 23.64
N ARG A 61 12.32 7.61 22.57
CA ARG A 61 13.72 7.90 22.24
C ARG A 61 13.96 9.39 22.24
N THR A 62 14.98 9.81 22.98
CA THR A 62 15.43 11.21 23.02
C THR A 62 16.50 11.44 21.96
N HIS A 63 16.28 12.43 21.11
CA HIS A 63 17.26 12.96 20.18
C HIS A 63 17.81 14.28 20.69
N VAL A 64 19.09 14.51 20.43
CA VAL A 64 19.79 15.74 20.81
C VAL A 64 20.43 16.33 19.56
N LYS A 65 20.29 17.63 19.38
CA LYS A 65 21.09 18.36 18.38
C LYS A 65 22.42 18.78 19.02
N ILE A 66 23.52 18.43 18.37
CA ILE A 66 24.87 18.82 18.79
C ILE A 66 25.30 20.07 17.99
N ASP A 67 25.76 21.09 18.70
CA ASP A 67 26.42 22.25 18.13
C ASP A 67 27.87 21.88 17.81
N SER A 68 28.18 21.76 16.53
CA SER A 68 29.50 21.31 16.06
C SER A 68 30.64 22.28 16.38
N ARG A 69 30.37 23.54 16.76
CA ARG A 69 31.40 24.51 17.13
C ARG A 69 31.81 24.39 18.59
N ARG A 70 30.85 24.06 19.45
CA ARG A 70 31.05 23.98 20.91
C ARG A 70 31.21 22.54 21.41
N ASP A 71 31.01 21.57 20.53
CA ASP A 71 30.92 20.14 20.84
C ASP A 71 30.00 19.86 22.03
N ALA A 72 28.85 20.54 22.03
CA ALA A 72 27.90 20.54 23.13
C ALA A 72 26.46 20.45 22.61
N ALA A 73 25.56 19.90 23.43
CA ALA A 73 24.14 19.91 23.13
C ALA A 73 23.63 21.35 22.95
N GLU A 74 22.86 21.58 21.90
CA GLU A 74 22.21 22.86 21.66
C GLU A 74 21.04 23.03 22.64
N ARG A 75 20.99 24.19 23.31
CA ARG A 75 19.97 24.46 24.34
C ARG A 75 18.59 24.45 23.70
N GLY A 76 17.65 23.72 24.31
CA GLY A 76 16.27 23.62 23.84
C GLY A 76 16.05 22.66 22.66
N MET A 77 17.10 21.95 22.21
CA MET A 77 17.02 21.04 21.06
C MET A 77 17.04 19.56 21.49
N LEU A 78 16.28 19.26 22.54
CA LEU A 78 15.96 17.92 23.01
C LEU A 78 14.60 17.53 22.44
N VAL A 79 14.55 16.46 21.65
CA VAL A 79 13.31 15.99 21.02
C VAL A 79 13.03 14.57 21.49
N ASN A 80 11.93 14.38 22.21
CA ASN A 80 11.45 13.05 22.57
C ASN A 80 10.49 12.56 21.48
N VAL A 81 10.82 11.43 20.89
CA VAL A 81 10.00 10.75 19.88
C VAL A 81 9.46 9.47 20.48
N GLU A 82 8.14 9.32 20.46
CA GLU A 82 7.50 8.04 20.72
C GLU A 82 7.43 7.24 19.41
N ALA A 83 7.83 5.97 19.46
CA ALA A 83 7.88 5.09 18.31
C ALA A 83 7.46 3.68 18.70
N VAL A 84 6.95 2.93 17.72
CA VAL A 84 6.66 1.50 17.90
C VAL A 84 7.98 0.74 18.06
N LYS A 85 8.03 -0.19 19.02
CA LYS A 85 9.16 -1.10 19.17
C LYS A 85 9.25 -2.03 17.96
N GLU A 86 10.45 -2.25 17.45
CA GLU A 86 10.67 -3.23 16.37
C GLU A 86 10.45 -4.67 16.86
N LEU A 87 10.87 -4.94 18.09
CA LEU A 87 10.75 -6.22 18.77
C LEU A 87 10.01 -6.03 20.10
N VAL A 88 9.01 -6.87 20.35
CA VAL A 88 8.35 -7.01 21.66
C VAL A 88 8.48 -8.47 22.07
N GLU A 89 9.03 -8.71 23.27
CA GLU A 89 9.31 -10.06 23.80
C GLU A 89 10.15 -10.97 22.87
N GLY A 90 10.97 -10.37 22.01
CA GLY A 90 11.83 -11.09 21.06
C GLY A 90 11.17 -11.41 19.71
N GLU A 91 9.89 -11.04 19.53
CA GLU A 91 9.17 -11.17 18.27
C GLU A 91 9.03 -9.84 17.54
N SER A 92 9.07 -9.87 16.21
CA SER A 92 8.82 -8.68 15.38
C SER A 92 7.40 -8.17 15.56
N THR A 93 7.28 -6.87 15.84
CA THR A 93 6.02 -6.14 15.84
C THR A 93 5.38 -6.21 14.46
N LYS A 94 4.14 -6.70 14.42
CA LYS A 94 3.37 -6.89 13.18
C LYS A 94 2.05 -6.17 13.25
N PHE A 95 1.66 -5.64 12.10
CA PHE A 95 0.35 -5.08 11.86
C PHE A 95 -0.26 -5.77 10.66
N VAL A 96 -1.57 -6.00 10.70
CA VAL A 96 -2.33 -6.57 9.59
C VAL A 96 -3.34 -5.54 9.12
N PHE A 97 -3.39 -5.36 7.81
CA PHE A 97 -4.38 -4.56 7.12
C PHE A 97 -4.87 -5.34 5.91
N THR A 98 -6.00 -4.92 5.37
CA THR A 98 -6.60 -5.49 4.17
C THR A 98 -6.58 -4.44 3.06
N ILE A 99 -6.20 -4.89 1.86
CA ILE A 99 -6.37 -4.13 0.63
C ILE A 99 -7.58 -4.74 -0.09
N VAL A 100 -8.61 -3.95 -0.33
CA VAL A 100 -9.77 -4.33 -1.15
C VAL A 100 -9.60 -3.68 -2.52
N PHE A 101 -9.71 -4.46 -3.58
CA PHE A 101 -9.61 -3.97 -4.95
C PHE A 101 -10.85 -4.38 -5.74
N ASP A 102 -11.52 -3.39 -6.32
CA ASP A 102 -12.67 -3.57 -7.18
C ASP A 102 -12.17 -3.71 -8.63
N GLU A 103 -12.07 -4.96 -9.11
CA GLU A 103 -11.65 -5.23 -10.48
C GLU A 103 -12.79 -4.90 -11.47
N LEU A 104 -12.51 -3.96 -12.38
CA LEU A 104 -13.48 -3.45 -13.35
C LEU A 104 -13.17 -4.02 -14.74
N SER A 105 -14.19 -4.53 -15.43
CA SER A 105 -14.04 -5.27 -16.69
C SER A 105 -13.90 -4.37 -17.93
N GLU A 106 -14.22 -3.08 -17.83
CA GLU A 106 -14.14 -2.16 -18.95
C GLU A 106 -12.68 -2.02 -19.44
N ASP A 107 -12.48 -1.97 -20.76
CA ASP A 107 -11.15 -1.83 -21.39
C ASP A 107 -10.33 -0.67 -20.81
N PHE A 108 -11.02 0.40 -20.39
CA PHE A 108 -10.43 1.55 -19.74
C PHE A 108 -9.62 1.19 -18.46
N PHE A 109 -10.04 0.17 -17.71
CA PHE A 109 -9.41 -0.27 -16.47
C PHE A 109 -8.43 -1.44 -16.62
N LYS A 110 -8.31 -2.01 -17.82
CA LYS A 110 -7.45 -3.19 -18.09
C LYS A 110 -6.01 -3.01 -17.62
N GLU A 111 -5.40 -1.87 -17.91
CA GLU A 111 -4.02 -1.58 -17.48
C GLU A 111 -3.91 -1.25 -15.98
N SER A 112 -4.93 -0.63 -15.36
CA SER A 112 -4.96 -0.42 -13.91
C SER A 112 -5.13 -1.74 -13.15
N ASN A 113 -5.93 -2.69 -13.66
CA ASN A 113 -6.06 -4.02 -13.08
C ASN A 113 -4.71 -4.75 -13.12
N LYS A 114 -4.00 -4.72 -14.26
CA LYS A 114 -2.64 -5.28 -14.38
C LYS A 114 -1.67 -4.65 -13.38
N LEU A 115 -1.74 -3.33 -13.19
CA LEU A 115 -0.90 -2.63 -12.21
C LEU A 115 -1.17 -3.10 -10.77
N PHE A 116 -2.43 -3.37 -10.41
CA PHE A 116 -2.76 -3.97 -9.12
C PHE A 116 -2.18 -5.39 -8.97
N TYR A 117 -2.28 -6.23 -10.00
CA TYR A 117 -1.65 -7.56 -9.97
C TYR A 117 -0.12 -7.51 -9.87
N LEU A 118 0.53 -6.48 -10.43
CA LEU A 118 1.95 -6.22 -10.20
C LEU A 118 2.25 -5.86 -8.74
N LEU A 119 1.40 -5.03 -8.11
CA LEU A 119 1.52 -4.73 -6.68
C LEU A 119 1.41 -6.02 -5.85
N LEU A 120 0.46 -6.91 -6.15
CA LEU A 120 0.36 -8.22 -5.49
C LEU A 120 1.64 -9.04 -5.65
N LEU A 121 2.25 -9.05 -6.83
CA LEU A 121 3.53 -9.75 -7.07
C LEU A 121 4.68 -9.15 -6.24
N MET A 122 4.72 -7.82 -6.11
CA MET A 122 5.71 -7.12 -5.27
C MET A 122 5.49 -7.44 -3.79
N LEU A 123 4.25 -7.38 -3.30
CA LEU A 123 3.89 -7.72 -1.93
C LEU A 123 4.17 -9.19 -1.61
N HIS A 124 3.96 -10.10 -2.57
CA HIS A 124 4.32 -11.51 -2.45
C HIS A 124 5.83 -11.72 -2.27
N LYS A 125 6.67 -10.92 -2.94
CA LYS A 125 8.13 -10.94 -2.73
C LYS A 125 8.53 -10.28 -1.41
N GLY A 126 7.69 -9.38 -0.90
CA GLY A 126 8.00 -8.51 0.23
C GLY A 126 8.57 -7.19 -0.26
N ILE A 127 7.94 -6.08 0.16
CA ILE A 127 8.39 -4.73 -0.14
C ILE A 127 9.10 -4.18 1.09
N ASP A 128 10.38 -3.85 0.93
CA ASP A 128 11.14 -3.06 1.89
C ASP A 128 10.86 -1.57 1.64
N ALA A 129 10.32 -0.88 2.63
CA ALA A 129 9.87 0.49 2.49
C ALA A 129 10.07 1.30 3.77
N PHE A 130 9.90 2.62 3.64
CA PHE A 130 9.77 3.52 4.77
C PHE A 130 8.37 4.14 4.78
N LEU A 131 7.62 3.91 5.86
CA LEU A 131 6.31 4.52 6.10
C LEU A 131 6.38 5.47 7.29
N GLY A 132 6.11 6.75 7.02
CA GLY A 132 6.12 7.81 8.03
C GLY A 132 7.44 7.93 8.80
N GLY A 133 7.34 8.48 10.01
CA GLY A 133 8.47 8.59 10.95
C GLY A 133 9.60 9.51 10.47
N TRP A 134 10.73 9.42 11.19
CA TRP A 134 11.96 10.16 10.90
C TRP A 134 12.97 9.26 10.17
N LYS A 135 12.76 9.04 8.87
CA LYS A 135 13.56 8.14 8.01
C LYS A 135 15.07 8.34 8.14
N SER A 136 15.55 9.58 8.10
CA SER A 136 16.98 9.91 8.21
C SER A 136 17.61 9.55 9.56
N ARG A 137 16.79 9.19 10.56
CA ARG A 137 17.19 8.76 11.90
C ARG A 137 16.81 7.30 12.19
N GLY A 138 16.45 6.53 11.17
CA GLY A 138 16.17 5.09 11.29
C GLY A 138 14.77 4.73 11.79
N TYR A 139 13.79 5.64 11.67
CA TYR A 139 12.38 5.35 11.98
C TYR A 139 11.57 5.11 10.71
N GLY A 140 10.52 4.30 10.85
CA GLY A 140 9.55 4.05 9.78
C GLY A 140 9.93 2.93 8.80
N HIS A 141 11.05 2.24 9.02
CA HIS A 141 11.41 1.07 8.22
C HIS A 141 10.40 -0.06 8.44
N VAL A 142 9.86 -0.60 7.35
CA VAL A 142 8.87 -1.67 7.38
C VAL A 142 9.12 -2.66 6.24
N VAL A 143 8.72 -3.90 6.48
CA VAL A 143 8.62 -4.92 5.43
C VAL A 143 7.16 -5.32 5.27
N ILE A 144 6.59 -5.01 4.12
CA ILE A 144 5.18 -5.30 3.81
C ILE A 144 5.12 -6.59 3.00
N LYS A 145 4.37 -7.58 3.48
CA LYS A 145 4.22 -8.90 2.83
C LYS A 145 2.77 -9.27 2.62
N LEU A 146 2.49 -9.95 1.51
CA LEU A 146 1.20 -10.53 1.22
C LEU A 146 0.99 -11.80 2.07
N GLU A 147 -0.05 -11.80 2.91
CA GLU A 147 -0.37 -12.95 3.76
C GLU A 147 -1.35 -13.93 3.09
N SER A 148 -2.41 -13.41 2.48
CA SER A 148 -3.42 -14.19 1.76
C SER A 148 -4.13 -13.31 0.72
N VAL A 149 -4.76 -13.95 -0.26
CA VAL A 149 -5.64 -13.30 -1.23
C VAL A 149 -6.98 -14.04 -1.21
N ARG A 150 -8.05 -13.26 -1.16
CA ARG A 150 -9.42 -13.75 -1.31
C ARG A 150 -10.12 -12.93 -2.38
N TYR A 151 -10.97 -13.56 -3.16
CA TYR A 151 -11.76 -12.89 -4.18
C TYR A 151 -13.21 -13.37 -4.15
N ALA A 152 -14.10 -12.57 -4.69
CA ALA A 152 -15.48 -12.94 -4.96
C ALA A 152 -15.96 -12.18 -6.20
N THR A 153 -16.82 -12.83 -6.98
CA THR A 153 -17.50 -12.16 -8.09
C THR A 153 -18.72 -11.40 -7.56
N VAL A 154 -19.25 -10.47 -8.37
CA VAL A 154 -20.52 -9.78 -8.06
C VAL A 154 -21.64 -10.79 -7.80
N LYS A 155 -21.66 -11.91 -8.54
CA LYS A 155 -22.63 -12.98 -8.35
C LYS A 155 -22.49 -13.64 -6.97
N ASP A 156 -21.26 -13.95 -6.55
CA ASP A 156 -21.00 -14.56 -5.25
C ASP A 156 -21.47 -13.65 -4.11
N LEU A 157 -21.23 -12.34 -4.22
CA LEU A 157 -21.67 -11.36 -3.23
C LEU A 157 -23.20 -11.22 -3.15
N ILE A 158 -23.89 -11.18 -4.30
CA ILE A 158 -25.37 -11.11 -4.35
C ILE A 158 -26.00 -12.37 -3.77
N GLU A 159 -25.42 -13.54 -4.08
CA GLU A 159 -25.90 -14.83 -3.60
C GLU A 159 -25.47 -15.15 -2.15
N GLY A 160 -24.69 -14.28 -1.51
CA GLY A 160 -24.21 -14.45 -0.15
C GLY A 160 -23.24 -15.63 0.01
N ARG A 161 -22.48 -15.97 -1.03
CA ARG A 161 -21.45 -17.00 -0.99
C ARG A 161 -20.19 -16.49 -0.30
N ASP A 162 -19.44 -17.41 0.31
CA ASP A 162 -18.17 -17.11 0.95
C ASP A 162 -17.10 -16.69 -0.07
N LEU A 163 -16.18 -15.84 0.37
CA LEU A 163 -15.01 -15.43 -0.40
C LEU A 163 -14.12 -16.65 -0.72
N VAL A 164 -13.65 -16.75 -1.96
CA VAL A 164 -12.74 -17.81 -2.39
C VAL A 164 -11.31 -17.43 -2.05
N GLU A 165 -10.66 -18.21 -1.18
CA GLU A 165 -9.25 -18.02 -0.83
C GLU A 165 -8.33 -18.69 -1.86
N VAL A 166 -7.31 -17.97 -2.32
CA VAL A 166 -6.29 -18.49 -3.21
C VAL A 166 -5.26 -19.28 -2.40
N PRO A 167 -5.04 -20.58 -2.67
CA PRO A 167 -4.07 -21.38 -1.94
C PRO A 167 -2.65 -20.80 -2.05
N ARG A 168 -1.92 -20.71 -0.92
CA ARG A 168 -0.58 -20.10 -0.87
C ARG A 168 0.42 -20.71 -1.85
N ASN A 169 0.35 -22.02 -2.10
CA ASN A 169 1.22 -22.72 -3.04
C ASN A 169 0.93 -22.37 -4.51
N GLN A 170 -0.27 -21.87 -4.81
CA GLN A 170 -0.70 -21.49 -6.15
C GLN A 170 -0.72 -19.97 -6.35
N LEU A 171 -0.48 -19.19 -5.29
CA LEU A 171 -0.66 -17.73 -5.30
C LEU A 171 0.16 -17.03 -6.39
N LYS A 172 1.43 -17.42 -6.56
CA LYS A 172 2.29 -16.85 -7.61
C LYS A 172 1.75 -17.15 -9.01
N ASP A 173 1.35 -18.38 -9.26
CA ASP A 173 0.84 -18.80 -10.57
C ASP A 173 -0.52 -18.18 -10.85
N TRP A 174 -1.36 -18.01 -9.83
CA TRP A 174 -2.62 -17.29 -9.90
C TRP A 174 -2.41 -15.82 -10.28
N ILE A 175 -1.50 -15.10 -9.61
CA ILE A 175 -1.18 -13.69 -9.94
C ILE A 175 -0.66 -13.58 -11.38
N LEU A 176 0.24 -14.48 -11.79
CA LEU A 176 0.78 -14.49 -13.17
C LEU A 176 -0.27 -14.87 -14.21
N GLY A 177 -1.20 -15.76 -13.86
CA GLY A 177 -2.35 -16.12 -14.67
C GLY A 177 -3.27 -14.93 -14.90
N SER A 178 -3.62 -14.18 -13.85
CA SER A 178 -4.44 -12.97 -13.97
C SER A 178 -3.77 -11.89 -14.84
N LEU A 179 -2.44 -11.74 -14.74
CA LEU A 179 -1.69 -10.82 -15.62
C LEU A 179 -1.76 -11.21 -17.10
N ARG A 180 -1.81 -12.52 -17.42
CA ARG A 180 -1.90 -13.04 -18.79
C ARG A 180 -3.33 -13.10 -19.31
N GLY A 181 -4.31 -13.41 -18.47
CA GLY A 181 -5.73 -13.38 -18.82
C GLY A 181 -6.19 -12.00 -19.30
N CYS A 182 -5.54 -10.93 -18.83
CA CYS A 182 -5.71 -9.60 -19.40
C CYS A 182 -5.09 -9.39 -20.81
N GLU A 183 -4.49 -10.40 -21.44
CA GLU A 183 -3.98 -10.36 -22.82
C GLU A 183 -4.83 -11.20 -23.80
N ASP A 184 -5.59 -12.20 -23.30
CA ASP A 184 -6.25 -13.25 -24.11
C ASP A 184 -7.74 -12.98 -24.47
N GLU A 185 -8.25 -11.77 -24.28
CA GLU A 185 -9.55 -11.34 -24.85
C GLU A 185 -9.37 -10.72 -26.24
N TYR A 186 -8.95 -11.53 -27.23
CA TYR A 186 -8.97 -11.19 -28.66
C TYR A 186 -9.25 -12.42 -29.53
#